data_AF-A0A3N4RRD1-F1
#
_entry.id   AF-A0A3N4RRD1-F1
#
_cell.length_a   1.000
_cell.length_b   1.000
_cell.length_c   1.000
_cell.angle_alpha   90.00
_cell.angle_beta   90.00
_cell.angle_gamma   90.00
#
_symmetry.space_group_name_H-M   'P 1'
#
loop_
_entity.id
_entity.type
_entity.pdbx_description
1 polymer ?
#
loop_
_entity_poly.entity_id
_entity_poly.type
_entity_poly.pdbx_seq_one_letter_code
_entity_poly.pdbx_strand_id
1 'polypeptide(L)' 'MASGESGTGGHDRAALDEIDLAGELMIAASASRAERLAAEQIDEVLLARHRAPGPAGDEDERGSGS' A
#
# COMPACT_ATOMS: atom_id res chain seq x y z
N MET A 1 10.96 33.39 -7.22
CA MET A 1 9.67 32.79 -6.83
C MET A 1 9.62 31.41 -7.46
N ALA A 2 9.96 30.37 -6.70
CA ALA A 2 9.83 29.00 -7.18
C ALA A 2 8.35 28.61 -7.03
N SER A 3 7.63 28.58 -8.16
CA SER A 3 6.30 27.99 -8.22
C SER A 3 6.46 26.47 -8.11
N GLY A 4 6.50 25.97 -6.88
CA GLY A 4 6.47 24.55 -6.59
C GLY A 4 5.03 24.09 -6.38
N GLU A 5 4.47 23.50 -7.43
CA GLU A 5 3.44 22.45 -7.38
C GLU A 5 2.16 22.74 -6.59
N SER A 6 1.26 23.50 -7.21
CA SER A 6 -0.16 23.55 -6.85
C SER A 6 -0.87 22.27 -7.32
N GLY A 7 -0.57 21.11 -6.71
CA GLY A 7 -1.17 19.82 -7.09
C GLY A 7 -1.22 18.71 -6.02
N THR A 8 -0.63 18.88 -4.84
CA THR A 8 -0.36 17.74 -3.92
C THR A 8 -1.32 17.59 -2.75
N GLY A 9 -2.16 18.58 -2.43
CA GLY A 9 -2.84 18.65 -1.12
C GLY A 9 -3.79 17.49 -0.78
N GLY A 10 -4.30 16.75 -1.77
CA GLY A 10 -5.11 15.54 -1.54
C GLY A 10 -4.28 14.25 -1.48
N HIS A 11 -3.20 14.17 -2.27
CA HIS A 11 -2.27 13.05 -2.27
C HIS A 11 -1.45 13.01 -0.98
N ASP A 12 -1.07 14.17 -0.44
CA ASP A 12 -0.35 14.28 0.83
C ASP A 12 -1.19 13.73 1.99
N ARG A 13 -2.51 13.92 1.97
CA ARG A 13 -3.41 13.39 3.00
C ARG A 13 -3.53 11.87 2.93
N ALA A 14 -3.75 11.32 1.74
CA ALA A 14 -3.83 9.88 1.53
C ALA A 14 -2.51 9.17 1.91
N ALA A 15 -1.36 9.76 1.58
CA ALA A 15 -0.06 9.22 1.97
C ALA A 15 0.15 9.22 3.50
N LEU A 16 -0.30 10.28 4.19
CA LEU A 16 -0.26 10.32 5.65
C LEU A 16 -1.18 9.27 6.28
N ASP A 17 -2.40 9.10 5.75
CA ASP A 17 -3.33 8.07 6.22
C ASP A 17 -2.75 6.65 6.00
N GLU A 18 -2.02 6.41 4.89
CA GLU A 18 -1.31 5.15 4.64
C GLU A 18 -0.15 4.91 5.62
N ILE A 19 0.60 5.95 5.97
CA ILE A 19 1.69 5.86 6.97
C ILE A 19 1.12 5.48 8.34
N ASP A 20 0.03 6.12 8.76
CA ASP A 20 -0.64 5.82 10.02
C ASP A 20 -1.13 4.36 10.04
N LEU A 21 -1.81 3.92 8.98
CA LEU A 21 -2.27 2.54 8.83
C LEU A 21 -1.10 1.52 8.84
N ALA A 22 -0.01 1.81 8.13
CA ALA A 22 1.16 0.95 8.09
C ALA A 22 1.81 0.81 9.48
N GLY A 23 1.87 1.90 10.24
CA GLY A 23 2.34 1.91 11.62
C GLY A 23 1.49 1.01 12.53
N GLU A 24 0.18 1.14 12.46
CA GLU A 24 -0.76 0.32 13.24
C GLU A 24 -0.61 -1.18 12.93
N LEU A 25 -0.52 -1.54 11.64
CA LEU A 25 -0.35 -2.93 11.21
C LEU A 25 0.99 -3.53 11.67
N MET A 26 2.08 -2.75 11.66
CA MET A 26 3.39 -3.22 12.14
C MET A 26 3.37 -3.54 13.64
N ILE A 27 2.68 -2.71 14.44
CA ILE A 27 2.47 -2.92 15.87
C ILE A 27 1.59 -4.15 16.11
N ALA A 28 0.44 -4.23 15.42
CA ALA A 28 -0.48 -5.36 15.53
C ALA A 28 0.20 -6.69 15.15
N ALA A 29 1.01 -6.70 14.09
CA ALA A 29 1.79 -7.87 13.69
C ALA A 29 2.87 -8.22 14.72
N SER A 30 3.56 -7.23 15.30
CA SER A 30 4.58 -7.48 16.33
C SER A 30 4.00 -7.95 17.66
N ALA A 31 2.78 -7.53 17.99
CA ALA A 31 2.03 -7.99 19.16
C ALA A 31 1.24 -9.29 18.90
N SER A 32 1.13 -9.71 17.63
CA SER A 32 0.44 -10.93 17.26
C SER A 32 1.17 -12.14 17.83
N ARG A 33 0.39 -13.12 18.32
CA ARG A 33 0.91 -14.41 18.77
C ARG A 33 1.24 -15.35 17.59
N ALA A 34 1.02 -14.90 16.35
CA ALA A 34 1.40 -15.66 15.18
C ALA A 34 2.93 -15.85 15.14
N GLU A 35 3.37 -17.08 14.85
CA GLU A 35 4.78 -17.38 14.67
C GLU A 35 5.31 -16.59 13.47
N ARG A 36 6.44 -15.89 13.66
CA ARG A 36 7.11 -15.22 12.53
C ARG A 36 7.58 -16.27 11.53
N LEU A 37 7.41 -15.99 10.24
CA LEU A 37 7.99 -16.81 9.19
C LEU A 37 9.51 -16.89 9.36
N ALA A 38 10.07 -18.06 9.11
CA ALA A 38 11.52 -18.20 8.98
C ALA A 38 12.00 -17.39 7.77
N ALA A 39 13.24 -16.91 7.80
CA ALA A 39 13.76 -15.99 6.78
C ALA A 39 13.66 -16.57 5.36
N GLU A 40 13.94 -17.87 5.22
CA GLU A 40 13.85 -18.61 3.95
C GLU A 40 12.40 -18.75 3.42
N GLN A 41 11.40 -18.65 4.30
CA GLN A 41 9.98 -18.69 3.92
C GLN A 41 9.43 -17.30 3.56
N ILE A 42 10.13 -16.22 3.96
CA ILE A 42 9.74 -14.85 3.62
C ILE A 42 9.86 -14.64 2.10
N ASP A 43 10.97 -15.08 1.50
CA ASP A 43 11.21 -14.94 0.07
C ASP A 43 10.12 -15.63 -0.76
N GLU A 44 9.71 -16.84 -0.37
CA GLU A 44 8.62 -17.60 -1.02
C GLU A 44 7.28 -16.86 -0.96
N VAL A 45 6.94 -16.27 0.18
CA VAL A 45 5.71 -15.48 0.34
C VAL A 45 5.77 -14.19 -0.49
N LEU A 46 6.92 -13.51 -0.51
CA LEU A 46 7.11 -12.30 -1.31
C LEU A 46 6.99 -12.59 -2.82
N LEU A 47 7.58 -13.69 -3.28
CA LEU A 47 7.48 -14.15 -4.67
C LEU A 47 6.05 -14.58 -5.03
N ALA A 48 5.35 -15.28 -4.12
CA ALA A 48 3.95 -15.67 -4.32
C ALA A 48 3.01 -14.46 -4.45
N ARG A 49 3.22 -13.42 -3.63
CA ARG A 49 2.47 -12.15 -3.71
C ARG A 49 2.70 -11.43 -5.04
N HIS A 50 3.92 -11.48 -5.56
CA HIS A 50 4.23 -10.83 -6.83
C HIS A 50 3.68 -11.62 -8.04
N ARG A 51 3.51 -12.94 -7.89
CA ARG A 51 2.95 -13.83 -8.92
C ARG A 51 1.42 -13.86 -8.92
N ALA A 52 0.78 -13.60 -7.78
CA ALA A 52 -0.66 -13.38 -7.76
C ALA A 52 -0.98 -12.10 -8.55
N PRO A 53 -1.96 -12.10 -9.47
CA PRO A 53 -2.48 -10.84 -9.97
C PRO A 53 -2.93 -10.05 -8.73
N GLY A 54 -2.28 -8.91 -8.46
CA GLY A 54 -2.70 -8.01 -7.39
C GLY A 54 -4.19 -7.70 -7.54
N PRO A 55 -4.91 -7.34 -6.47
CA PRO A 55 -6.28 -6.87 -6.62
C PRO A 55 -6.23 -5.78 -7.68
N ALA A 56 -6.88 -6.05 -8.82
CA ALA A 56 -7.00 -5.09 -9.89
C ALA A 56 -7.53 -3.83 -9.22
N GLY A 57 -6.71 -2.77 -9.19
CA GLY A 57 -7.24 -1.47 -8.85
C GLY A 57 -8.42 -1.27 -9.78
N ASP A 58 -9.58 -0.97 -9.21
CA ASP A 58 -10.79 -0.74 -9.96
C ASP A 58 -10.52 0.38 -10.97
N GLU A 59 -10.11 0.01 -12.19
CA GLU A 59 -10.22 0.85 -13.37
C GLU A 59 -11.71 0.86 -13.74
N ASP A 60 -12.51 1.46 -12.86
CA ASP A 60 -13.93 1.65 -13.10
C ASP A 60 -14.09 2.84 -14.04
N GLU A 61 -14.27 2.48 -15.29
CA GLU A 61 -14.89 3.25 -16.36
C GLU A 61 -15.74 4.43 -15.87
N ARG A 62 -15.28 5.64 -16.15
CA ARG A 62 -16.17 6.66 -16.72
C ARG A 62 -15.52 7.28 -17.94
N GLY A 63 -15.78 6.64 -19.07
CA GLY A 63 -15.88 7.37 -20.32
C GLY A 63 -16.85 8.54 -20.15
N SER A 64 -16.36 9.72 -20.49
CA SER A 64 -17.18 10.83 -20.97
C SER A 64 -16.42 11.32 -22.19
N GLY A 65 -16.71 10.86 -23.41
CA GLY A 65 -18.04 10.88 -24.00
C GLY A 65 -18.27 12.29 -24.53
N SER A 66 -17.72 12.51 -25.74
CA SER A 66 -17.93 13.58 -26.75
C SER A 66 -17.98 15.05 -26.32
#